data_AF-A0A7Y6YUY8-F1
#
_entry.id   AF-A0A7Y6YUY8-F1
#
_cell.length_a   1.000
_cell.length_b   1.000
_cell.length_c   1.000
_cell.angle_alpha   90.00
_cell.angle_beta   90.00
_cell.angle_gamma   90.00
#
_symmetry.space_group_name_H-M   'P 1'
#
loop_
_entity.id
_entity.type
_entity.pdbx_description
1 polymer ?
#
loop_
_entity_poly.entity_id
_entity_poly.type
_entity_poly.pdbx_seq_one_letter_code
_entity_poly.pdbx_strand_id
1 'polypeptide(L)'
;MKTMQNWVIQYVYATDKGENGVSIVEIKAENETEAKKIAELKAVAEEYIFTVHPQSDEQFLGNVKHQANIMSGKADYVEIEED
;
A
#
# COMPACT_ATOMS: atom_id res chain seq x y z
N MET A 1 5.67 -3.33 26.27
CA MET A 1 5.00 -4.00 25.13
C MET A 1 5.35 -3.22 23.89
N LYS A 2 5.88 -3.86 22.84
CA LYS A 2 6.00 -3.21 21.54
C LYS A 2 4.62 -3.27 20.88
N THR A 3 4.11 -2.13 20.44
CA THR A 3 2.78 -2.04 19.84
C THR A 3 2.92 -2.28 18.35
N MET A 4 2.24 -3.30 17.81
CA MET A 4 2.12 -3.46 16.36
C MET A 4 1.34 -2.29 15.79
N GLN A 5 1.83 -1.69 14.71
CA GLN A 5 1.13 -0.64 13.97
C GLN A 5 0.96 -1.05 12.50
N ASN A 6 0.01 -0.42 11.82
CA ASN A 6 -0.15 -0.60 10.39
C ASN A 6 0.88 0.24 9.63
N TRP A 7 1.40 -0.34 8.56
CA TRP A 7 2.31 0.28 7.62
C TRP A 7 1.72 0.16 6.24
N VAL A 8 1.89 1.19 5.43
CA VAL A 8 1.56 1.15 4.01
C VAL A 8 2.88 0.96 3.27
N ILE A 9 2.91 -0.04 2.40
CA ILE A 9 4.04 -0.28 1.51
C ILE A 9 3.58 -0.22 0.06
N GLN A 10 4.40 0.39 -0.78
CA GLN A 10 4.21 0.42 -2.23
C GLN A 10 5.41 -0.22 -2.90
N TYR A 11 5.18 -1.19 -3.78
CA TYR A 11 6.26 -1.97 -4.40
C TYR A 11 5.87 -2.52 -5.77
N VAL A 12 6.87 -2.91 -6.56
CA VAL A 12 6.67 -3.69 -7.81
C VAL A 12 6.76 -5.18 -7.52
N TYR A 13 5.82 -5.95 -8.07
CA TYR A 13 5.79 -7.41 -8.04
C TYR A 13 5.83 -7.98 -9.45
N ALA A 14 6.36 -9.19 -9.59
CA ALA A 14 6.34 -9.92 -10.85
C ALA A 14 5.09 -10.78 -10.91
N THR A 15 4.41 -10.80 -12.06
CA THR A 15 3.32 -11.74 -12.34
C THR A 15 3.89 -13.05 -12.86
N ASP A 16 3.10 -14.13 -12.77
CA ASP A 16 3.47 -15.45 -13.31
C ASP A 16 3.65 -15.44 -14.84
N LYS A 17 3.23 -14.37 -15.53
CA LYS A 17 3.40 -14.16 -16.96
C LYS A 17 4.68 -13.41 -17.33
N GLY A 18 5.49 -13.02 -16.34
CA GLY A 18 6.72 -12.24 -16.55
C GLY A 18 6.48 -10.74 -16.73
N GLU A 19 5.30 -10.24 -16.35
CA GLU A 19 4.97 -8.81 -16.32
C GLU A 19 5.27 -8.24 -14.93
N ASN A 20 5.39 -6.92 -14.84
CA ASN A 20 5.60 -6.22 -13.57
C ASN A 20 4.35 -5.40 -13.22
N GLY A 21 3.80 -5.60 -12.03
CA GLY A 21 2.69 -4.84 -11.48
C GLY A 21 3.13 -3.97 -10.31
N VAL A 22 2.38 -2.90 -10.02
CA VAL A 22 2.57 -2.07 -8.82
C VAL A 22 1.48 -2.41 -7.82
N SER A 23 1.84 -2.59 -6.55
CA SER A 23 0.87 -2.85 -5.48
C SER A 23 1.07 -1.90 -4.31
N ILE A 24 -0.04 -1.52 -3.67
CA ILE A 24 -0.07 -0.80 -2.39
C ILE A 24 -0.80 -1.70 -1.41
N VAL A 25 -0.15 -2.07 -0.31
CA VAL A 25 -0.75 -2.94 0.71
C VAL A 25 -0.51 -2.42 2.12
N GLU A 26 -1.45 -2.74 3.00
CA GLU A 26 -1.33 -2.51 4.43
C GLU A 26 -0.74 -3.77 5.10
N ILE A 27 0.31 -3.60 5.90
CA ILE A 27 0.95 -4.67 6.68
C ILE A 27 1.03 -4.28 8.16
N LYS A 28 1.15 -5.27 9.05
CA LYS A 28 1.42 -5.03 10.48
C LYS A 28 2.89 -5.26 10.78
N ALA A 29 3.53 -4.29 11.42
CA ALA A 29 4.92 -4.39 11.88
C ALA A 29 5.16 -3.54 13.13
N GLU A 30 6.11 -3.94 13.97
CA GLU A 30 6.46 -3.21 15.20
C GLU A 30 7.25 -1.93 14.92
N ASN A 31 8.03 -1.89 13.84
CA ASN A 31 8.92 -0.79 13.50
C ASN A 31 9.27 -0.80 12.00
N GLU A 32 9.91 0.27 11.53
CA GLU A 32 10.26 0.46 10.12
C GLU A 32 11.15 -0.66 9.58
N THR A 33 12.10 -1.15 10.38
CA THR A 33 13.01 -2.22 9.97
C THR A 33 12.26 -3.52 9.67
N GLU A 34 11.27 -3.85 10.49
CA GLU A 34 10.41 -5.02 10.24
C GLU A 34 9.48 -4.79 9.03
N ALA A 35 8.91 -3.59 8.88
CA ALA A 35 8.09 -3.24 7.73
C ALA A 35 8.88 -3.33 6.41
N LYS A 36 10.13 -2.86 6.39
CA LYS A 36 11.05 -2.97 5.25
C LYS A 36 11.35 -4.42 4.89
N LYS A 37 11.66 -5.26 5.88
CA LYS A 37 11.84 -6.71 5.65
C LYS A 37 10.62 -7.36 5.01
N ILE A 38 9.42 -6.99 5.44
CA ILE A 38 8.18 -7.51 4.83
C ILE A 38 8.02 -6.99 3.39
N ALA A 39 8.37 -5.74 3.12
CA ALA A 39 8.36 -5.18 1.77
C ALA A 39 9.37 -5.88 0.84
N GLU A 40 10.59 -6.16 1.32
CA GLU A 40 11.61 -6.91 0.58
C GLU A 40 11.16 -8.33 0.22
N LEU A 41 10.39 -9.00 1.09
CA LEU A 41 9.83 -10.33 0.80
C LEU A 41 8.72 -10.30 -0.27
N LYS A 42 8.13 -9.14 -0.51
CA LYS A 42 7.01 -8.96 -1.45
C LYS A 42 7.45 -8.40 -2.79
N ALA A 43 8.47 -7.56 -2.80
CA ALA A 43 8.99 -6.93 -4.00
C ALA A 43 9.84 -7.89 -4.83
N VAL A 44 9.95 -7.61 -6.13
CA VAL A 44 10.86 -8.35 -7.04
C VAL A 44 12.32 -8.17 -6.62
N ALA A 45 12.68 -6.96 -6.16
CA ALA A 45 13.96 -6.65 -5.54
C ALA A 45 13.81 -5.41 -4.64
N GLU A 46 14.79 -5.18 -3.75
CA GLU A 46 14.77 -4.07 -2.78
C GLU A 46 14.62 -2.69 -3.44
N GLU A 47 15.26 -2.48 -4.59
CA GLU A 47 15.19 -1.24 -5.37
C GLU A 47 13.80 -0.96 -5.97
N TYR A 48 12.90 -1.95 -5.97
CA TYR A 48 11.54 -1.83 -6.45
C TYR A 48 10.51 -1.56 -5.34
N ILE A 49 10.99 -1.23 -4.14
CA ILE A 49 10.16 -0.73 -3.05
C ILE A 49 10.14 0.80 -3.16
N PHE A 50 8.97 1.37 -3.43
CA PHE A 50 8.81 2.81 -3.59
C PHE A 50 8.64 3.52 -2.26
N THR A 51 7.77 3.01 -1.40
CA THR A 51 7.49 3.63 -0.11
C THR A 51 7.26 2.59 0.98
N VAL A 52 7.71 2.90 2.20
CA VAL A 52 7.40 2.18 3.43
C VAL A 52 7.22 3.22 4.51
N HIS A 53 5.99 3.41 4.98
CA HIS A 53 5.70 4.40 6.02
C HIS A 53 4.59 3.91 6.95
N PRO A 54 4.56 4.39 8.21
CA PRO A 54 3.44 4.10 9.09
C PRO A 54 2.16 4.65 8.47
N GLN A 55 1.06 3.93 8.64
CA GLN A 55 -0.25 4.46 8.30
C GLN A 55 -0.57 5.60 9.27
N SER A 56 -0.86 6.79 8.74
CA SER A 56 -1.30 7.93 9.55
C SER A 56 -2.81 8.09 9.50
N ASP A 57 -3.39 8.61 10.59
CA ASP A 57 -4.83 8.90 10.69
C ASP A 57 -5.29 9.88 9.58
N GLU A 58 -4.40 10.74 9.10
CA GLU A 58 -4.69 11.70 8.04
C GLU A 58 -4.90 11.02 6.67
N GLN A 59 -4.17 9.93 6.39
CA GLN A 59 -4.37 9.11 5.19
C GLN A 59 -5.67 8.29 5.27
N PHE A 60 -6.02 7.80 6.47
CA PHE A 60 -7.30 7.15 6.71
C PHE A 60 -8.48 8.10 6.43
N LEU A 61 -8.41 9.34 6.93
CA LEU A 61 -9.41 10.36 6.65
C LEU A 61 -9.47 10.74 5.16
N GLY A 62 -8.33 10.76 4.46
CA GLY A 62 -8.26 10.94 3.01
C GLY A 62 -9.05 9.87 2.26
N ASN A 63 -8.84 8.59 2.59
CA ASN A 63 -9.57 7.46 2.01
C ASN A 63 -11.07 7.51 2.34
N VAL A 64 -11.44 7.76 3.60
CA VAL A 64 -12.85 7.87 4.00
C VAL A 64 -13.54 9.03 3.27
N LYS A 65 -12.88 10.18 3.16
CA LYS A 65 -13.39 11.35 2.43
C LYS A 65 -13.55 11.05 0.94
N HIS A 66 -12.59 10.35 0.34
CA HIS A 66 -12.67 9.94 -1.06
C HIS A 66 -13.83 8.97 -1.29
N GLN A 67 -13.97 7.93 -0.46
CA GLN A 67 -15.09 6.99 -0.51
C GLN A 67 -16.45 7.68 -0.30
N ALA A 68 -16.54 8.63 0.65
CA ALA A 68 -17.75 9.42 0.86
C ALA A 68 -18.06 10.34 -0.34
N ASN A 69 -17.05 10.90 -0.99
CA ASN A 69 -17.23 11.68 -2.22
C ASN A 69 -17.71 10.79 -3.37
N ILE A 70 -17.19 9.57 -3.50
CA ILE A 70 -17.66 8.61 -4.51
C ILE A 70 -19.13 8.23 -4.27
N MET A 71 -19.47 7.81 -3.06
CA MET A 71 -20.86 7.45 -2.71
C MET A 71 -21.85 8.62 -2.86
N SER A 72 -21.38 9.87 -2.75
CA SER A 72 -22.20 11.06 -2.92
C SER A 72 -22.19 11.63 -4.35
N GLY A 73 -21.54 10.95 -5.30
CA GLY A 73 -21.45 11.38 -6.71
C GLY A 73 -20.60 12.62 -6.93
N LYS A 74 -19.72 12.95 -5.97
CA LYS A 74 -18.78 14.09 -6.03
C LYS A 74 -17.38 13.70 -6.48
N ALA A 75 -17.14 12.41 -6.67
CA ALA A 75 -15.93 11.83 -7.24
C ALA A 75 -16.30 10.55 -7.99
N ASP A 76 -15.57 10.23 -9.06
CA ASP A 76 -15.77 8.99 -9.80
C ASP A 76 -14.88 7.88 -9.24
N TYR A 77 -15.32 6.63 -9.38
CA TYR A 77 -14.44 5.49 -9.21
C TYR A 77 -13.38 5.54 -10.32
N VAL A 78 -12.12 5.64 -9.93
CA VAL A 78 -11.03 5.31 -10.87
C VAL A 78 -10.92 3.79 -10.82
N GLU A 79 -11.59 3.11 -11.76
CA GLU A 79 -11.27 1.71 -12.06
C GLU A 79 -9.82 1.70 -12.57
N ILE A 80 -8.94 1.08 -11.80
CA ILE A 80 -7.65 0.66 -12.32
C ILE A 80 -7.99 -0.61 -13.11
N GLU A 81 -8.13 -0.48 -14.43
CA GLU A 81 -8.27 -1.63 -15.32
C GLU A 81 -7.02 -2.52 -15.13
N GLU A 82 -7.20 -3.68 -14.49
CA GLU A 82 -6.26 -4.79 -14.57
C GLU A 82 -6.55 -5.54 -15.89
N ASP A 83 -5.75 -5.27 -16.92
CA ASP A 83 -5.66 -6.06 -18.16
C ASP A 83 -4.92 -7.39 -17.95
#